data_AF-A0A7X7ERN4-F1
#
_entry.id   AF-A0A7X7ERN4-F1
#
_cell.length_a   1.000
_cell.length_b   1.000
_cell.length_c   1.000
_cell.angle_alpha   90.00
_cell.angle_beta   90.00
_cell.angle_gamma   90.00
#
_symmetry.space_group_name_H-M   'P 1'
#
loop_
_entity.id
_entity.type
_entity.pdbx_description
1 polymer ?
#
loop_
_entity_poly.entity_id
_entity_poly.type
_entity_poly.pdbx_seq_one_letter_code
_entity_poly.pdbx_strand_id
1 'polypeptide(L)'
;IIQLVNKLPRTRAGNHIAGQLLRSGTSALPNHAEAQAAESPSDFVHKMRISLKELRETQRWLLLVQRVPLIREPAQVEPLLVETDELTRIFVSSIKTAQKNHNL
;
A
#
# COMPACT_ATOMS: atom_id res chain seq x y z
N ILE A 1 -2.84 4.87 7.47
CA ILE A 1 -1.56 5.55 7.13
C ILE A 1 -1.42 6.96 7.71
N ILE A 2 -2.27 7.94 7.35
CA ILE A 2 -2.12 9.35 7.78
C ILE A 2 -2.00 9.49 9.31
N GLN A 3 -2.88 8.81 10.06
CA GLN A 3 -2.84 8.83 11.53
C GLN A 3 -1.55 8.25 12.12
N LEU A 4 -0.96 7.21 11.51
CA LEU A 4 0.32 6.65 11.94
C LEU A 4 1.45 7.65 11.71
N VAL A 5 1.47 8.29 10.54
CA VAL A 5 2.50 9.28 10.19
C VAL A 5 2.50 10.46 11.16
N ASN A 6 1.34 10.93 11.59
CA ASN A 6 1.22 12.00 12.59
C ASN A 6 1.78 11.63 13.98
N LYS A 7 1.96 10.33 14.26
CA LYS A 7 2.56 9.83 15.52
C LYS A 7 4.08 9.66 15.43
N LEU A 8 4.68 9.76 14.24
CA LEU A 8 6.13 9.59 14.08
C LEU A 8 6.89 10.78 14.67
N PRO A 9 8.08 10.54 15.24
CA PRO A 9 8.86 11.59 15.89
C PRO A 9 9.42 12.54 14.83
N ARG A 10 9.51 13.82 15.17
CA ARG A 10 10.08 14.88 14.30
C ARG A 10 11.61 14.82 14.27
N THR A 11 12.15 13.68 13.85
CA THR A 11 13.58 13.43 13.63
C THR A 11 13.84 13.25 12.14
N ARG A 12 15.11 13.28 11.71
CA ARG A 12 15.48 13.00 10.32
C ARG A 12 14.93 11.65 9.83
N ALA A 13 15.07 10.60 10.66
CA ALA A 13 14.56 9.26 10.35
C ALA A 13 13.03 9.21 10.33
N GLY A 14 12.37 9.81 11.33
CA GLY A 14 10.91 9.85 11.40
C GLY A 14 10.29 10.61 10.22
N ASN A 15 10.84 11.75 9.84
CA ASN A 15 10.39 12.54 8.70
C ASN A 15 10.59 11.80 7.36
N HIS A 16 11.72 11.08 7.21
CA HIS A 16 11.96 10.27 6.03
C HIS A 16 10.91 9.17 5.89
N ILE A 17 10.69 8.39 6.95
CA ILE A 17 9.72 7.27 6.95
C ILE A 17 8.29 7.79 6.77
N ALA A 18 7.95 8.92 7.40
CA ALA A 18 6.68 9.61 7.21
C ALA A 18 6.41 9.92 5.73
N GLY A 19 7.37 10.52 5.04
CA GLY A 19 7.24 10.85 3.61
C GLY A 19 7.10 9.61 2.72
N GLN A 20 7.84 8.54 3.05
CA GLN A 20 7.76 7.27 2.32
C GLN A 20 6.40 6.59 2.51
N LEU A 21 5.88 6.55 3.74
CA LEU A 21 4.55 6.01 4.06
C LEU A 21 3.41 6.85 3.47
N LEU A 22 3.50 8.18 3.50
CA LEU A 22 2.49 9.03 2.88
C LEU A 22 2.42 8.77 1.37
N ARG A 23 3.56 8.71 0.69
CA ARG A 23 3.60 8.46 -0.75
C ARG A 23 3.08 7.06 -1.10
N SER A 24 3.68 6.01 -0.55
CA SER A 24 3.32 4.63 -0.90
C SER A 24 1.96 4.20 -0.33
N GLY A 25 1.67 4.58 0.91
CA GLY A 25 0.46 4.15 1.61
C GLY A 25 -0.81 4.86 1.19
N THR A 26 -0.72 5.96 0.42
CA THR A 26 -1.91 6.63 -0.14
C THR A 26 -2.07 6.41 -1.63
N SER A 27 -1.02 5.97 -2.34
CA SER A 27 -1.04 5.84 -3.81
C SER A 27 -1.97 4.73 -4.32
N ALA A 28 -2.31 3.73 -3.49
CA ALA A 28 -3.32 2.73 -3.84
C ALA A 28 -4.70 3.36 -4.12
N LEU A 29 -5.05 4.47 -3.46
CA LEU A 29 -6.34 5.16 -3.64
C LEU A 29 -6.51 5.71 -5.09
N PRO A 30 -5.65 6.62 -5.58
CA PRO A 30 -5.75 7.12 -6.95
C PRO A 30 -5.45 6.04 -8.00
N ASN A 31 -4.50 5.13 -7.77
CA ASN A 31 -4.19 4.06 -8.73
C ASN A 31 -5.36 3.09 -8.92
N HIS A 32 -6.11 2.79 -7.87
CA HIS A 32 -7.33 1.98 -7.99
C HIS A 32 -8.43 2.74 -8.74
N ALA A 33 -8.59 4.05 -8.51
CA ALA A 33 -9.52 4.86 -9.29
C ALA A 33 -9.17 4.88 -10.78
N GLU A 34 -7.88 4.96 -11.14
CA GLU A 34 -7.42 4.80 -12.52
C GLU A 34 -7.74 3.41 -13.08
N ALA A 35 -7.55 2.34 -12.30
CA ALA A 35 -7.93 0.99 -12.72
C ALA A 35 -9.45 0.88 -12.98
N GLN A 36 -10.29 1.50 -12.14
CA GLN A 36 -11.74 1.50 -12.35
C GLN A 36 -12.17 2.24 -13.63
N ALA A 37 -11.35 3.17 -14.12
CA ALA A 37 -11.56 3.92 -15.35
C ALA A 37 -10.74 3.38 -16.54
N ALA A 38 -10.18 2.16 -16.42
CA ALA A 38 -9.28 1.61 -17.43
C ALA A 38 -9.95 1.45 -18.81
N GLU A 39 -9.20 1.77 -19.86
CA GLU A 39 -9.67 1.72 -21.25
C GLU A 39 -9.67 0.30 -21.84
N SER A 40 -8.98 -0.63 -21.18
CA SER A 40 -8.90 -2.03 -21.61
C SER A 40 -8.60 -2.97 -20.43
N PRO A 41 -8.84 -4.28 -20.58
CA PRO A 41 -8.42 -5.28 -19.59
C PRO A 41 -6.92 -5.28 -19.29
N SER A 42 -6.08 -5.05 -20.31
CA SER A 42 -4.62 -4.95 -20.12
C SER A 42 -4.22 -3.71 -19.33
N ASP A 43 -4.89 -2.58 -19.57
CA ASP A 43 -4.67 -1.35 -18.81
C ASP A 43 -5.13 -1.51 -17.35
N PHE A 44 -6.31 -2.11 -17.13
CA PHE A 44 -6.78 -2.49 -15.79
C PHE A 44 -5.73 -3.31 -15.04
N VAL A 45 -5.22 -4.38 -15.65
CA VAL A 45 -4.18 -5.23 -15.04
C VAL A 45 -2.90 -4.43 -14.75
N HIS A 46 -2.50 -3.54 -15.66
CA HIS A 46 -1.32 -2.69 -15.48
C HIS A 46 -1.48 -1.75 -14.26
N LYS A 47 -2.61 -1.02 -14.16
CA LYS A 47 -2.91 -0.11 -13.04
C LYS A 47 -3.04 -0.84 -11.71
N MET A 48 -3.66 -2.02 -11.70
CA MET A 48 -3.72 -2.87 -10.51
C MET A 48 -2.34 -3.36 -10.07
N ARG A 49 -1.43 -3.67 -11.01
CA ARG A 49 -0.03 -4.04 -10.68
C ARG A 49 0.75 -2.87 -10.10
N ILE A 50 0.51 -1.64 -10.56
CA ILE A 50 1.09 -0.43 -9.94
C ILE A 50 0.63 -0.34 -8.49
N SER A 51 -0.67 -0.43 -8.23
CA SER A 51 -1.19 -0.43 -6.85
C SER A 51 -0.58 -1.53 -5.98
N LEU A 52 -0.38 -2.73 -6.51
CA LEU A 52 0.23 -3.85 -5.79
C LEU A 52 1.70 -3.57 -5.42
N LYS A 53 2.46 -2.87 -6.28
CA LYS A 53 3.82 -2.43 -5.98
C LYS A 53 3.82 -1.48 -4.79
N GLU A 54 2.90 -0.52 -4.78
CA GLU A 54 2.79 0.50 -3.74
C GLU A 54 2.33 -0.09 -2.39
N LEU A 55 1.39 -1.03 -2.40
CA LEU A 55 0.98 -1.78 -1.19
C LEU A 55 2.16 -2.56 -0.59
N ARG A 56 2.99 -3.22 -1.42
CA ARG A 56 4.18 -3.94 -0.96
C ARG A 56 5.26 -3.02 -0.40
N GLU A 57 5.43 -1.84 -1.00
CA GLU A 57 6.32 -0.81 -0.46
C GLU A 57 5.80 -0.31 0.90
N THR A 58 4.51 -0.04 1.00
CA THR A 58 3.84 0.36 2.25
C THR A 58 4.06 -0.68 3.34
N GLN A 59 3.84 -1.97 3.05
CA GLN A 59 4.04 -3.06 4.00
C GLN A 59 5.47 -3.09 4.54
N ARG A 60 6.48 -2.88 3.68
CA ARG A 60 7.90 -2.83 4.10
C ARG A 60 8.17 -1.68 5.06
N TRP A 61 7.60 -0.50 4.81
CA TRP A 61 7.73 0.65 5.70
C TRP A 61 6.99 0.45 7.02
N LEU A 62 5.80 -0.15 7.02
CA LEU A 62 5.07 -0.52 8.23
C LEU A 62 5.87 -1.51 9.09
N LEU A 63 6.43 -2.56 8.47
CA LEU A 63 7.32 -3.50 9.17
C LEU A 63 8.55 -2.82 9.76
N LEU A 64 9.11 -1.81 9.08
CA LEU A 64 10.22 -1.03 9.62
C LEU A 64 9.81 -0.22 10.86
N VAL A 65 8.64 0.43 10.84
CA VAL A 65 8.10 1.16 12.01
C VAL A 65 7.79 0.23 13.17
N GLN A 66 7.41 -1.02 12.91
CA GLN A 66 7.19 -2.01 13.95
C GLN A 66 8.50 -2.50 14.58
N ARG A 67 9.54 -2.74 13.76
CA ARG A 67 10.85 -3.27 14.20
C ARG A 67 11.74 -2.22 14.84
N VAL A 68 11.69 -0.99 14.34
CA VAL A 68 12.35 0.17 14.93
C VAL A 68 11.25 0.92 15.66
N PRO A 69 11.15 0.86 17.00
CA PRO A 69 10.02 1.39 17.75
C PRO A 69 10.00 2.93 17.72
N LEU A 70 9.69 3.49 16.55
CA LEU A 70 9.58 4.93 16.29
C LEU A 70 8.34 5.51 16.95
N ILE A 71 7.37 4.65 17.30
CA ILE A 71 6.19 5.01 18.06
C ILE A 71 6.19 4.28 19.40
N ARG A 72 5.53 4.86 20.41
CA ARG A 72 5.47 4.32 21.78
C ARG A 72 4.90 2.90 21.84
N GLU A 73 3.93 2.59 20.98
CA GLU A 73 3.25 1.31 20.93
C GLU A 73 3.34 0.71 19.51
N PRO A 74 4.40 -0.03 19.17
CA PRO A 74 4.58 -0.62 17.84
C PRO A 74 3.45 -1.57 17.42
N ALA A 75 2.73 -2.15 18.38
CA ALA A 75 1.55 -2.99 18.14
C ALA A 75 0.41 -2.23 17.41
N GLN A 76 0.37 -0.90 17.49
CA GLN A 76 -0.59 -0.08 16.75
C GLN A 76 -0.41 -0.15 15.22
N VAL A 77 0.72 -0.69 14.74
CA VAL A 77 0.99 -0.91 13.32
C VAL A 77 0.34 -2.20 12.80
N GLU A 78 0.05 -3.17 13.68
CA GLU A 78 -0.46 -4.48 13.29
C GLU A 78 -1.75 -4.42 12.45
N PRO A 79 -2.77 -3.63 12.82
CA PRO A 79 -3.97 -3.52 12.00
C PRO A 79 -3.70 -3.00 10.58
N LEU A 80 -2.71 -2.12 10.42
CA LEU A 80 -2.32 -1.59 9.11
C LEU A 80 -1.57 -2.64 8.27
N LEU A 81 -0.78 -3.51 8.92
CA LEU A 81 -0.13 -4.63 8.25
C LEU A 81 -1.16 -5.64 7.74
N VAL A 82 -2.15 -5.96 8.58
CA VAL A 82 -3.27 -6.84 8.21
C VAL A 82 -4.05 -6.25 7.05
N GLU A 83 -4.50 -4.99 7.14
CA GLU A 83 -5.23 -4.30 6.06
C GLU A 83 -4.42 -4.26 4.75
N THR A 84 -3.12 -3.98 4.82
CA THR A 84 -2.25 -3.95 3.63
C THR A 84 -2.15 -5.33 2.97
N ASP A 85 -2.09 -6.40 3.78
CA ASP A 85 -2.06 -7.78 3.27
C ASP A 85 -3.42 -8.20 2.67
N GLU A 86 -4.54 -7.83 3.31
CA GLU A 86 -5.89 -8.05 2.78
C GLU A 86 -6.07 -7.35 1.43
N LEU A 87 -5.71 -6.07 1.32
CA LEU A 87 -5.74 -5.33 0.05
C LEU A 87 -4.83 -5.98 -1.01
N THR A 88 -3.65 -6.44 -0.61
CA THR A 88 -2.72 -7.17 -1.49
C THR A 88 -3.39 -8.43 -2.05
N ARG A 89 -4.08 -9.23 -1.22
CA ARG A 89 -4.78 -10.45 -1.65
C ARG A 89 -5.95 -10.12 -2.59
N ILE A 90 -6.73 -9.09 -2.27
CA ILE A 90 -7.83 -8.61 -3.13
C ILE A 90 -7.29 -8.24 -4.51
N PHE A 91 -6.22 -7.44 -4.57
CA PHE A 91 -5.69 -6.93 -5.82
C PHE A 91 -5.08 -8.05 -6.67
N VAL A 92 -4.38 -9.00 -6.04
CA VAL A 92 -3.89 -10.22 -6.71
C VAL A 92 -5.05 -11.05 -7.29
N SER A 93 -6.14 -11.21 -6.53
CA SER A 93 -7.32 -11.94 -7.00
C SER A 93 -8.00 -11.26 -8.19
N SER A 94 -8.17 -9.93 -8.13
CA SER A 94 -8.73 -9.14 -9.23
C SER A 94 -7.89 -9.23 -10.50
N ILE A 95 -6.55 -9.14 -10.38
CA ILE A 95 -5.63 -9.33 -11.51
C ILE A 95 -5.80 -10.71 -12.13
N LYS A 96 -5.77 -11.78 -11.32
CA LYS A 96 -5.92 -13.16 -11.81
C LYS A 96 -7.25 -13.36 -12.53
N THR A 97 -8.32 -12.79 -12.00
CA THR A 97 -9.67 -12.88 -12.59
C THR A 97 -9.71 -12.16 -13.94
N ALA A 98 -9.19 -10.93 -14.03
CA ALA A 98 -9.14 -10.18 -15.27
C ALA A 98 -8.30 -10.91 -16.34
N GLN A 99 -7.13 -11.44 -15.97
CA GLN A 99 -6.30 -12.20 -16.90
C GLN A 99 -6.99 -13.46 -17.42
N LYS A 100 -7.66 -14.22 -16.53
CA LYS A 100 -8.42 -15.41 -16.90
C LYS A 100 -9.58 -15.10 -17.84
N ASN A 101 -10.32 -14.02 -17.58
CA ASN A 101 -11.50 -13.66 -18.37
C ASN A 101 -11.15 -13.13 -19.77
N HIS A 102 -9.94 -12.58 -19.94
CA HIS A 102 -9.50 -11.92 -21.18
C HIS A 102 -8.32 -12.62 -21.87
N ASN A 103 -7.93 -13.82 -21.42
CA ASN A 103 -6.79 -14.60 -21.93
C ASN A 103 -5.48 -13.79 -22.03
N LEU A 104 -5.18 -13.00 -21.01
CA LEU A 104 -3.98 -12.14 -20.89
C LEU A 104 -2.80 -12.81 -20.18
#